data_AF-A0A850SMI0-F1
#
_entry.id   AF-A0A850SMI0-F1
#
_cell.length_a   1.000
_cell.length_b   1.000
_cell.length_c   1.000
_cell.angle_alpha   90.00
_cell.angle_beta   90.00
_cell.angle_gamma   90.00
#
_symmetry.space_group_name_H-M   'P 1'
#
loop_
_entity.id
_entity.type
_entity.pdbx_description
1 polymer ?
#
loop_
_entity_poly.entity_id
_entity_poly.type
_entity_poly.pdbx_seq_one_letter_code
_entity_poly.pdbx_strand_id
1 'polypeptide(L)' 'MGILKEFQEFAVKGNVLDMAVGIIIGGAFGTIVKSLVDDVIMPPVGLLLGGVDFSDLKVPLKAAEGDV' A
#
# COMPACT_ATOMS: atom_id res chain seq x y z
N MET A 1 38.40 14.70 -7.39
CA MET A 1 37.57 13.49 -7.30
C MET A 1 36.13 13.96 -7.27
N GLY A 2 35.26 13.49 -8.17
CA GLY A 2 33.92 14.07 -8.33
C GLY A 2 32.89 13.37 -7.46
N ILE A 3 31.97 14.13 -6.86
CA ILE A 3 30.90 13.65 -5.95
C ILE A 3 30.13 12.46 -6.54
N LEU A 4 29.92 12.42 -7.86
CA LEU A 4 29.25 11.30 -8.53
C LEU A 4 30.00 9.97 -8.41
N LYS A 5 31.34 9.98 -8.45
CA LYS A 5 32.15 8.77 -8.28
C LYS A 5 32.13 8.29 -6.82
N GLU A 6 32.22 9.23 -5.88
CA GLU A 6 32.15 8.95 -4.44
C GLU A 6 30.76 8.41 -4.03
N PHE A 7 29.69 8.96 -4.63
CA PHE A 7 28.33 8.45 -4.43
C PHE A 7 28.14 7.06 -5.04
N GLN A 8 28.69 6.79 -6.23
CA GLN A 8 28.65 5.46 -6.81
C GLN A 8 29.37 4.43 -5.93
N GLU A 9 30.57 4.76 -5.44
CA GLU A 9 31.30 3.91 -4.50
C GLU A 9 30.56 3.72 -3.17
N PHE A 10 29.83 4.74 -2.72
CA PHE A 10 28.97 4.65 -1.53
C PHE A 10 27.72 3.77 -1.76
N ALA A 11 27.03 3.94 -2.89
CA ALA A 11 25.79 3.25 -3.21
C ALA A 11 26.00 1.75 -3.51
N VAL A 12 27.17 1.38 -4.03
CA VAL A 12 27.54 -0.02 -4.30
C VAL A 12 27.95 -0.76 -3.02
N LYS A 13 28.08 -0.07 -1.87
CA LYS A 13 28.31 -0.75 -0.58
C LYS A 13 27.11 -1.61 -0.24
N GLY A 14 27.34 -2.92 -0.10
CA GLY A 14 26.29 -3.91 0.19
C GLY A 14 25.38 -3.52 1.36
N ASN A 15 25.94 -3.06 2.48
CA ASN A 15 25.14 -2.64 3.66
C ASN A 15 24.12 -1.52 3.36
N VAL A 16 24.44 -0.57 2.48
CA VAL A 16 23.53 0.54 2.13
C VAL A 16 22.48 0.07 1.11
N LEU A 17 22.92 -0.74 0.14
CA LEU A 17 22.05 -1.31 -0.89
C LEU A 17 20.98 -2.23 -0.28
N ASP A 18 21.39 -3.14 0.61
CA ASP A 18 20.50 -4.10 1.27
C ASP A 18 19.49 -3.39 2.18
N MET A 19 19.93 -2.35 2.89
CA MET A 19 19.06 -1.50 3.70
C MET A 19 18.03 -0.76 2.83
N ALA A 20 18.44 -0.20 1.70
CA ALA A 20 17.54 0.50 0.78
C ALA A 20 16.49 -0.45 0.19
N VAL A 21 16.90 -1.66 -0.23
CA VAL A 21 15.99 -2.70 -0.72
C VAL A 21 15.00 -3.10 0.37
N GLY A 22 15.46 -3.28 1.61
CA GLY A 22 14.59 -3.61 2.75
C GLY A 22 13.51 -2.57 3.02
N ILE A 23 13.84 -1.27 2.93
CA ILE A 23 12.87 -0.18 3.12
C ILE A 23 11.86 -0.13 1.98
N ILE A 24 12.31 -0.28 0.72
CA ILE A 24 11.43 -0.26 -0.45
C ILE A 24 10.43 -1.43 -0.39
N ILE A 25 10.92 -2.63 -0.09
CA ILE A 25 10.06 -3.80 0.07
C ILE A 25 9.14 -3.62 1.27
N GLY A 26 9.64 -3.17 2.42
CA GLY A 26 8.83 -2.93 3.62
C GLY A 26 7.69 -1.94 3.40
N GLY A 27 7.94 -0.87 2.62
CA GLY A 27 6.91 0.13 2.28
C GLY A 27 5.89 -0.37 1.25
N ALA A 28 6.33 -1.12 0.24
CA ALA A 28 5.45 -1.56 -0.85
C ALA A 28 4.66 -2.84 -0.50
N PHE A 29 5.24 -3.74 0.32
CA PHE A 29 4.64 -5.05 0.61
C PHE A 29 3.30 -4.93 1.34
N GLY A 30 3.12 -3.90 2.17
CA GLY A 30 1.84 -3.62 2.82
C GLY A 30 0.69 -3.40 1.83
N THR A 31 0.94 -2.65 0.74
CA THR A 31 -0.07 -2.42 -0.31
C THR A 31 -0.39 -3.70 -1.08
N ILE A 32 0.61 -4.55 -1.33
CA ILE A 32 0.42 -5.85 -1.98
C ILE A 32 -0.48 -6.75 -1.12
N VAL A 33 -0.17 -6.85 0.17
CA VAL A 33 -0.98 -7.64 1.12
C VAL A 33 -2.39 -7.06 1.24
N LYS A 34 -2.52 -5.73 1.27
CA LYS A 34 -3.83 -5.07 1.33
C LYS A 34 -4.70 -5.41 0.12
N SER A 35 -4.19 -5.26 -1.09
CA SER A 35 -4.93 -5.62 -2.31
C SER A 35 -5.29 -7.11 -2.34
N LEU A 36 -4.39 -7.99 -1.89
CA LEU A 36 -4.73 -9.42 -1.76
C LEU A 36 -5.90 -9.65 -0.79
N VAL A 37 -5.90 -8.98 0.36
CA VAL A 37 -6.98 -9.10 1.34
C VAL A 37 -8.28 -8.55 0.78
N ASP A 38 -8.25 -7.32 0.25
CA ASP A 38 -9.44 -6.59 -0.23
C ASP A 38 -10.05 -7.25 -1.48
N ASP A 39 -9.22 -7.71 -2.41
CA ASP A 39 -9.69 -8.18 -3.73
C ASP A 39 -9.92 -9.70 -3.77
N VAL A 40 -9.27 -10.48 -2.90
CA VAL A 40 -9.32 -11.96 -2.95
C VAL A 40 -9.93 -12.58 -1.69
N ILE A 41 -9.61 -12.05 -0.50
CA ILE A 41 -10.08 -12.64 0.77
C ILE A 41 -11.42 -12.07 1.20
N MET A 42 -11.61 -10.76 1.08
CA MET A 42 -12.83 -10.06 1.49
C MET A 42 -14.09 -10.51 0.74
N PRO A 43 -14.08 -10.80 -0.59
CA PRO A 43 -15.32 -11.20 -1.27
C PRO A 43 -15.87 -12.55 -0.75
N PRO A 44 -15.08 -13.63 -0.62
CA PRO A 44 -15.55 -14.87 0.02
C PRO A 44 -15.96 -14.69 1.48
N VAL A 45 -15.23 -13.88 2.26
CA VAL A 45 -15.55 -13.63 3.67
C VAL A 45 -16.84 -12.81 3.82
N GLY A 46 -17.04 -11.80 2.99
CA GLY A 46 -18.25 -10.98 2.94
C GLY A 46 -19.49 -11.78 2.52
N LEU A 47 -19.32 -12.75 1.61
CA LEU A 47 -20.37 -13.70 1.25
C LEU A 47 -20.73 -14.64 2.42
N LEU A 48 -19.75 -15.11 3.19
CA LEU A 48 -19.97 -16.00 4.34
C LEU A 48 -20.57 -15.29 5.56
N LEU A 49 -20.25 -14.01 5.76
CA LEU A 49 -20.75 -13.19 6.88
C LEU A 49 -22.11 -12.52 6.61
N GLY A 50 -22.75 -12.79 5.47
CA GLY A 50 -24.15 -12.40 5.21
C GLY A 50 -24.39 -11.45 4.05
N GLY A 51 -23.50 -11.37 3.05
CA GLY A 51 -23.72 -10.60 1.81
C GLY A 51 -23.51 -9.09 1.99
N VAL A 52 -22.75 -8.70 3.01
CA VAL A 52 -22.39 -7.31 3.25
C VAL A 52 -21.12 -7.02 2.47
N ASP A 53 -21.27 -6.42 1.29
CA ASP A 53 -20.15 -5.81 0.58
C ASP A 53 -19.71 -4.57 1.37
N PHE A 54 -18.65 -4.70 2.17
CA PHE A 54 -18.04 -3.58 2.90
C PHE A 54 -17.47 -2.50 1.96
N SER A 55 -17.32 -2.83 0.68
CA SER A 55 -17.02 -1.89 -0.40
C SER A 55 -18.15 -0.89 -0.66
N ASP A 56 -19.41 -1.32 -0.44
CA ASP A 56 -20.62 -0.54 -0.73
C ASP A 56 -21.29 0.06 0.53
N LEU A 57 -20.82 -0.29 1.72
CA LEU A 57 -21.23 0.31 3.00
C LEU A 57 -20.68 1.74 3.17
N LYS A 58 -21.09 2.65 2.29
CA LYS A 58 -20.92 4.09 2.48
C LYS A 58 -22.20 4.61 3.12
N VAL A 59 -22.21 4.78 4.44
CA VAL A 59 -23.31 5.47 5.13
C VAL A 59 -23.04 6.98 5.05
N PRO A 60 -23.78 7.77 4.24
CA PRO A 60 -23.58 9.21 4.18
C PRO A 60 -24.00 9.82 5.53
N LEU A 61 -23.01 10.34 6.27
CA LEU A 61 -23.25 10.93 7.59
C LEU A 61 -23.92 12.31 7.50
N LYS A 62 -23.95 12.95 6.32
CA LYS A 62 -24.66 14.21 6.06
C LYS A 62 -24.90 14.37 4.55
N ALA A 63 -26.12 14.71 4.15
CA ALA A 63 -26.41 15.10 2.77
C ALA A 63 -25.68 16.42 2.46
N ALA A 64 -24.94 16.45 1.36
CA ALA A 64 -24.39 17.70 0.84
C ALA A 64 -25.53 18.50 0.19
N GLU A 65 -26.17 19.34 0.99
CA GLU A 65 -27.15 20.33 0.51
C GLU A 65 -26.36 21.50 -0.07
N GLY A 66 -26.04 21.40 -1.36
CA GLY A 66 -25.59 22.51 -2.18
C GLY A 66 -26.78 23.06 -2.93
N ASP A 67 -27.46 24.03 -2.33
CA ASP A 67 -28.47 24.84 -3.01
C ASP A 67 -27.82 25.60 -4.17
N VAL A 68 -28.47 25.51 -5.34
CA VAL A 68 -28.27 26.41 -6.49
C VAL A 68 -29.00 27.72 -6.25
#